data_AF-A0A7K3H0B8-F1
#
_entry.id   AF-A0A7K3H0B8-F1
#
_cell.length_a   1.000
_cell.length_b   1.000
_cell.length_c   1.000
_cell.angle_alpha   90.00
_cell.angle_beta   90.00
_cell.angle_gamma   90.00
#
_symmetry.space_group_name_H-M   'P 1'
#
loop_
_entity.id
_entity.type
_entity.pdbx_description
1 polymer ?
#
loop_
_entity_poly.entity_id
_entity_poly.type
_entity_poly.pdbx_seq_one_letter_code
_entity_poly.pdbx_strand_id
1 'polypeptide(L)'
;MNGIALSVSRSIARVTGAALGPYQTAVIRIGFSATWLLFLLRELPHRSELYGPESPWSHDLAEQLIADNGAFTALMWSDSAAWFEIVYALAVLSSVLLLLGWRTRTMSVLFMVGVLSLQNRSVFMGDGGDNVLHLMSIYLVLTRCGRVWSLDARRARRGDEARARGERVRDRVGPLLWSVFGFVLLTVTLAGGMDGDWLVPSLLWAVWVALGIGWVVGRAAEGSQPRILLDVVTNIVHNGALFVIMAEACLIYATAGWYKIQGSRWQDGTAVYYPLHLDYFSPWPALSDALAGNGTMVMLITYGTVAVQVAFPFTLFNRRVKNVLLAAMMTEHAVIAVTLGLPFFSLAMIAADAVFLPTSFLRRLGNWAARARARLPAGFPGGGGSRGGAARVSTVPGPRAGSGTEGPGEGAEGDKRSGEGTEGPEGPEGSEQTHVGFKA
;
A
#
# COMPACT_ATOMS: atom_id res chain seq x y z
N MET A 1 32.14 24.45 -4.69
CA MET A 1 31.64 23.14 -4.17
C MET A 1 30.49 22.68 -5.05
N ASN A 2 30.68 21.59 -5.80
CA ASN A 2 29.83 21.22 -6.94
C ASN A 2 28.38 20.93 -6.52
N GLY A 3 27.41 21.59 -7.17
CA GLY A 3 25.97 21.37 -6.94
C GLY A 3 25.54 19.91 -7.11
N ILE A 4 26.28 19.14 -7.92
CA ILE A 4 26.12 17.68 -8.07
C ILE A 4 26.38 16.95 -6.76
N ALA A 5 27.49 17.25 -6.06
CA ALA A 5 27.83 16.60 -4.79
C ALA A 5 26.78 16.91 -3.71
N LEU A 6 26.25 18.13 -3.67
CA LEU A 6 25.16 18.51 -2.77
C LEU A 6 23.85 17.79 -3.12
N SER A 7 23.53 17.63 -4.40
CA SER A 7 22.34 16.90 -4.85
C SER A 7 22.41 15.41 -4.52
N VAL A 8 23.57 14.78 -4.75
CA VAL A 8 23.82 13.38 -4.41
C VAL A 8 23.73 13.17 -2.90
N SER A 9 24.37 14.04 -2.11
CA SER A 9 24.33 13.97 -0.64
C SER A 9 22.89 14.08 -0.10
N ARG A 10 22.10 15.04 -0.59
CA ARG A 10 20.67 15.17 -0.22
C ARG A 10 19.86 13.95 -0.62
N SER A 11 20.13 13.37 -1.77
CA SER A 11 19.43 12.18 -2.26
C SER A 11 19.74 10.96 -1.39
N ILE A 12 21.02 10.74 -1.06
CA ILE A 12 21.45 9.69 -0.13
C ILE A 12 20.78 9.88 1.22
N ALA A 13 20.86 11.09 1.80
CA ALA A 13 20.25 11.40 3.10
C ALA A 13 18.72 11.17 3.09
N ARG A 14 18.05 11.43 1.97
CA ARG A 14 16.62 11.21 1.82
C ARG A 14 16.26 9.71 1.76
N VAL A 15 17.02 8.92 1.01
CA VAL A 15 16.78 7.48 0.84
C VAL A 15 17.14 6.70 2.11
N THR A 16 18.17 7.12 2.84
CA THR A 16 18.60 6.46 4.09
C THR A 16 17.79 6.95 5.29
N GLY A 17 17.41 8.22 5.31
CA GLY A 17 16.75 8.86 6.46
C GLY A 17 15.24 8.62 6.55
N ALA A 18 14.57 8.25 5.46
CA ALA A 18 13.12 8.10 5.47
C ALA A 18 12.61 6.95 4.58
N ALA A 19 11.50 6.36 5.03
CA ALA A 19 10.67 5.47 4.23
C ALA A 19 9.79 6.30 3.29
N LEU A 20 10.00 6.16 1.98
CA LEU A 20 9.28 6.91 0.95
C LEU A 20 7.90 6.28 0.68
N GLY A 21 6.94 7.08 0.22
CA GLY A 21 5.61 6.59 -0.16
C GLY A 21 4.85 5.79 0.92
N PRO A 22 4.75 6.27 2.19
CA PRO A 22 4.07 5.51 3.24
C PRO A 22 2.57 5.31 2.94
N TYR A 23 1.92 6.26 2.27
CA TYR A 23 0.51 6.13 1.89
C TYR A 23 0.35 5.16 0.71
N GLN A 24 1.24 5.21 -0.27
CA GLN A 24 1.24 4.30 -1.42
C GLN A 24 1.38 2.84 -0.98
N THR A 25 2.38 2.55 -0.13
CA THR A 25 2.56 1.19 0.40
C THR A 25 1.44 0.75 1.33
N ALA A 26 0.78 1.66 2.04
CA ALA A 26 -0.41 1.33 2.81
C ALA A 26 -1.62 0.97 1.91
N VAL A 27 -1.81 1.66 0.78
CA VAL A 27 -2.87 1.30 -0.18
C VAL A 27 -2.58 -0.03 -0.86
N ILE A 28 -1.34 -0.27 -1.31
CA ILE A 28 -0.92 -1.58 -1.87
C ILE A 28 -1.27 -2.69 -0.87
N ARG A 29 -0.84 -2.54 0.39
CA ARG A 29 -1.14 -3.52 1.44
C ARG A 29 -2.65 -3.77 1.57
N ILE A 30 -3.45 -2.70 1.66
CA ILE A 30 -4.90 -2.82 1.79
C ILE A 30 -5.52 -3.47 0.56
N GLY A 31 -5.13 -3.02 -0.64
CA GLY A 31 -5.64 -3.51 -1.92
C GLY A 31 -5.39 -5.00 -2.09
N PHE A 32 -4.12 -5.44 -2.08
CA PHE A 32 -3.79 -6.84 -2.28
C PHE A 32 -4.32 -7.75 -1.17
N SER A 33 -4.29 -7.31 0.10
CA SER A 33 -4.87 -8.10 1.19
C SER A 33 -6.39 -8.24 1.05
N ALA A 34 -7.07 -7.18 0.59
CA ALA A 34 -8.51 -7.22 0.34
C ALA A 34 -8.86 -8.08 -0.87
N THR A 35 -8.12 -7.94 -1.98
CA THR A 35 -8.33 -8.75 -3.19
C THR A 35 -8.21 -10.23 -2.87
N TRP A 36 -7.13 -10.64 -2.21
CA TRP A 36 -6.91 -12.03 -1.82
C TRP A 36 -7.95 -12.52 -0.81
N LEU A 37 -8.30 -11.70 0.20
CA LEU A 37 -9.35 -12.06 1.14
C LEU A 37 -10.70 -12.29 0.46
N LEU A 38 -11.12 -11.37 -0.42
CA LEU A 38 -12.39 -11.49 -1.14
C LEU A 38 -12.40 -12.71 -2.06
N PHE A 39 -11.26 -13.01 -2.69
CA PHE A 39 -11.08 -14.20 -3.51
C PHE A 39 -11.29 -15.47 -2.68
N LEU A 40 -10.57 -15.63 -1.56
CA LEU A 40 -10.75 -16.77 -0.66
C LEU A 40 -12.19 -16.86 -0.13
N LEU A 41 -12.80 -15.75 0.27
CA LEU A 41 -14.18 -15.77 0.78
C LEU A 41 -15.20 -16.21 -0.29
N ARG A 42 -14.98 -15.84 -1.56
CA ARG A 42 -15.81 -16.32 -2.68
C ARG A 42 -15.64 -17.81 -2.90
N GLU A 43 -14.41 -18.30 -2.82
CA GLU A 43 -14.06 -19.69 -3.12
C GLU A 43 -14.31 -20.65 -1.97
N LEU A 44 -14.60 -20.12 -0.77
CA LEU A 44 -14.86 -20.89 0.42
C LEU A 44 -15.79 -22.11 0.19
N PRO A 45 -16.91 -22.03 -0.57
CA PRO A 45 -17.78 -23.18 -0.80
C PRO A 45 -17.13 -24.32 -1.62
N HIS A 46 -16.19 -24.00 -2.51
CA HIS A 46 -15.58 -24.94 -3.47
C HIS A 46 -14.09 -25.22 -3.17
N ARG A 47 -13.57 -24.72 -2.05
CA ARG A 47 -12.13 -24.76 -1.73
C ARG A 47 -11.52 -26.17 -1.77
N SER A 48 -12.28 -27.20 -1.39
CA SER A 48 -11.80 -28.59 -1.40
C SER A 48 -11.57 -29.11 -2.82
N GLU A 49 -12.44 -28.75 -3.76
CA GLU A 49 -12.34 -29.09 -5.18
C GLU A 49 -11.25 -28.27 -5.88
N LEU A 50 -11.06 -27.01 -5.50
CA LEU A 50 -10.09 -26.12 -6.15
C LEU A 50 -8.65 -26.39 -5.70
N TYR A 51 -8.43 -26.60 -4.41
CA TYR A 51 -7.09 -26.67 -3.80
C TYR A 51 -6.88 -27.84 -2.84
N GLY A 52 -7.96 -28.50 -2.44
CA GLY A 52 -7.94 -29.50 -1.39
C GLY A 52 -7.79 -30.94 -1.91
N PRO A 53 -8.08 -31.93 -1.04
CA PRO A 53 -7.94 -33.35 -1.37
C PRO A 53 -8.90 -33.84 -2.46
N GLU A 54 -10.02 -33.16 -2.67
CA GLU A 54 -11.03 -33.48 -3.69
C GLU A 54 -10.68 -32.89 -5.06
N SER A 55 -9.54 -32.20 -5.17
CA SER A 55 -9.16 -31.55 -6.41
C SER A 55 -8.85 -32.56 -7.52
N PRO A 56 -9.38 -32.36 -8.74
CA PRO A 56 -8.98 -33.14 -9.90
C PRO A 56 -7.47 -33.06 -10.16
N TRP A 57 -6.84 -31.95 -9.76
CA TRP A 57 -5.39 -31.84 -9.67
C TRP A 57 -4.91 -32.51 -8.38
N SER A 58 -4.67 -33.82 -8.49
CA SER A 58 -4.33 -34.68 -7.35
C SER A 58 -3.03 -34.25 -6.65
N HIS A 59 -2.86 -34.69 -5.41
CA HIS A 59 -1.66 -34.44 -4.62
C HIS A 59 -0.39 -34.91 -5.36
N ASP A 60 -0.42 -36.11 -5.96
CA ASP A 60 0.72 -36.69 -6.68
C ASP A 60 1.11 -35.87 -7.93
N LEU A 61 0.13 -35.34 -8.66
CA LEU A 61 0.39 -34.48 -9.82
C LEU A 61 0.99 -33.14 -9.39
N ALA A 62 0.50 -32.57 -8.29
CA ALA A 62 1.07 -31.36 -7.71
C ALA A 62 2.51 -31.60 -7.26
N GLU A 63 2.79 -32.73 -6.60
CA GLU A 63 4.12 -33.11 -6.16
C GLU A 63 5.10 -33.27 -7.33
N GLN A 64 4.69 -33.93 -8.42
CA GLN A 64 5.51 -34.06 -9.63
C GLN A 64 5.85 -32.71 -10.26
N LEU A 65 4.85 -31.81 -10.38
CA LEU A 65 5.07 -30.47 -10.94
C LEU A 65 6.02 -29.64 -10.08
N ILE A 66 5.87 -29.73 -8.76
CA ILE A 66 6.69 -29.01 -7.79
C ILE A 66 8.12 -29.55 -7.76
N ALA A 67 8.29 -30.87 -7.87
CA ALA A 67 9.61 -31.48 -7.96
C ALA A 67 10.39 -30.99 -9.19
N ASP A 68 9.71 -30.68 -10.29
CA ASP A 68 10.31 -30.17 -11.53
C ASP A 68 10.66 -28.66 -11.44
N ASN A 69 9.74 -27.84 -10.90
CA ASN A 69 9.89 -26.38 -10.91
C ASN A 69 10.41 -25.75 -9.61
N GLY A 70 10.51 -26.52 -8.51
CA GLY A 70 10.96 -26.05 -7.20
C GLY A 70 9.98 -25.11 -6.47
N ALA A 71 8.72 -25.05 -6.87
CA ALA A 71 7.75 -24.11 -6.32
C ALA A 71 7.42 -24.42 -4.84
N PHE A 72 7.33 -23.37 -4.03
CA PHE A 72 7.01 -23.52 -2.61
C PHE A 72 5.51 -23.59 -2.35
N THR A 73 5.08 -24.59 -1.57
CA THR A 73 3.74 -24.60 -0.96
C THR A 73 3.73 -25.37 0.35
N ALA A 74 3.15 -24.77 1.39
CA ALA A 74 2.96 -25.44 2.68
C ALA A 74 1.92 -26.56 2.60
N LEU A 75 1.08 -26.60 1.56
CA LEU A 75 0.06 -27.64 1.39
C LEU A 75 0.65 -29.02 1.11
N MET A 76 1.92 -29.11 0.68
CA MET A 76 2.58 -30.40 0.41
C MET A 76 3.27 -31.01 1.64
N TRP A 77 3.18 -30.36 2.80
CA TRP A 77 3.72 -30.94 4.04
C TRP A 77 2.83 -32.06 4.59
N SER A 78 1.55 -32.10 4.21
CA SER A 78 0.61 -33.16 4.57
C SER A 78 -0.56 -33.19 3.59
N ASP A 79 -0.94 -34.39 3.19
CA ASP A 79 -2.12 -34.71 2.38
C ASP A 79 -3.45 -34.64 3.16
N SER A 80 -3.40 -34.42 4.48
CA SER A 80 -4.58 -34.48 5.33
C SER A 80 -5.54 -33.30 5.09
N ALA A 81 -6.84 -33.59 5.08
CA ALA A 81 -7.88 -32.56 4.96
C ALA A 81 -7.81 -31.52 6.10
N ALA A 82 -7.44 -31.96 7.30
CA ALA A 82 -7.26 -31.06 8.44
C ALA A 82 -6.12 -30.05 8.21
N TRP A 83 -5.00 -30.49 7.64
CA TRP A 83 -3.89 -29.60 7.30
C TRP A 83 -4.29 -28.56 6.25
N PHE A 84 -4.98 -28.99 5.20
CA PHE A 84 -5.53 -28.10 4.18
C PHE A 84 -6.40 -27.00 4.81
N GLU A 85 -7.37 -27.36 5.66
CA GLU A 85 -8.26 -26.39 6.31
C GLU A 85 -7.48 -25.42 7.22
N ILE A 86 -6.44 -25.89 7.92
CA ILE A 86 -5.57 -25.04 8.73
C ILE A 86 -4.84 -24.01 7.85
N VAL A 87 -4.20 -24.45 6.77
CA VAL A 87 -3.47 -23.55 5.85
C VAL A 87 -4.42 -22.54 5.21
N TYR A 88 -5.60 -22.98 4.79
CA TYR A 88 -6.62 -22.11 4.21
C TYR A 88 -7.13 -21.08 5.23
N ALA A 89 -7.46 -21.50 6.45
CA ALA A 89 -7.90 -20.60 7.52
C ALA A 89 -6.80 -19.59 7.91
N LEU A 90 -5.53 -20.01 7.92
CA LEU A 90 -4.39 -19.14 8.15
C LEU A 90 -4.19 -18.13 7.01
N ALA A 91 -4.43 -18.52 5.75
CA ALA A 91 -4.41 -17.60 4.61
C ALA A 91 -5.50 -16.52 4.73
N VAL A 92 -6.72 -16.91 5.10
CA VAL A 92 -7.83 -15.96 5.36
C VAL A 92 -7.48 -15.04 6.54
N LEU A 93 -7.04 -15.60 7.67
CA LEU A 93 -6.74 -14.84 8.88
C LEU A 93 -5.58 -13.87 8.66
N SER A 94 -4.49 -14.31 8.03
CA SER A 94 -3.34 -13.45 7.72
C SER A 94 -3.73 -12.31 6.79
N SER A 95 -4.61 -12.55 5.82
CA SER A 95 -5.17 -11.50 4.93
C SER A 95 -5.95 -10.44 5.70
N VAL A 96 -6.83 -10.86 6.63
CA VAL A 96 -7.59 -9.93 7.50
C VAL A 96 -6.63 -9.13 8.37
N LEU A 97 -5.66 -9.78 9.02
CA LEU A 97 -4.73 -9.11 9.93
C LEU A 97 -3.78 -8.17 9.19
N LEU A 98 -3.34 -8.51 7.97
CA LEU A 98 -2.53 -7.65 7.12
C LEU A 98 -3.33 -6.46 6.58
N LEU A 99 -4.58 -6.68 6.17
CA LEU A 99 -5.51 -5.63 5.76
C LEU A 99 -5.65 -4.56 6.84
N LEU A 100 -5.93 -4.99 8.09
CA LEU A 100 -6.01 -4.13 9.28
C LEU A 100 -4.65 -3.51 9.67
N GLY A 101 -3.55 -4.06 9.16
CA GLY A 101 -2.21 -3.63 9.45
C GLY A 101 -1.78 -3.96 10.88
N TRP A 102 -2.14 -5.14 11.38
CA TRP A 102 -1.69 -5.66 12.66
C TRP A 102 -0.41 -6.48 12.47
N ARG A 103 0.65 -6.18 13.24
CA ARG A 103 1.95 -6.87 13.15
C ARG A 103 2.42 -7.05 11.71
N THR A 104 2.42 -5.96 10.94
CA THR A 104 2.50 -6.00 9.47
C THR A 104 3.72 -6.77 8.97
N ARG A 105 4.86 -6.70 9.65
CA ARG A 105 6.08 -7.42 9.26
C ARG A 105 5.93 -8.94 9.36
N THR A 106 5.17 -9.44 10.33
CA THR A 106 4.93 -10.87 10.49
C THR A 106 3.76 -11.31 9.60
N MET A 107 2.68 -10.52 9.58
CA MET A 107 1.51 -10.85 8.76
C MET A 107 1.80 -10.78 7.26
N SER A 108 2.73 -9.94 6.79
CA SER A 108 3.14 -9.95 5.37
C SER A 108 3.81 -11.26 4.97
N VAL A 109 4.61 -11.85 5.86
CA VAL A 109 5.25 -13.16 5.62
C VAL A 109 4.20 -14.28 5.59
N LEU A 110 3.28 -14.28 6.55
CA LEU A 110 2.19 -15.28 6.57
C LEU A 110 1.26 -15.14 5.37
N PHE A 111 0.95 -13.90 4.99
CA PHE A 111 0.17 -13.61 3.80
C PHE A 111 0.87 -14.14 2.53
N MET A 112 2.16 -13.85 2.37
CA MET A 112 2.98 -14.40 1.28
C MET A 112 2.95 -15.93 1.29
N VAL A 113 3.22 -16.59 2.43
CA VAL A 113 3.16 -18.05 2.54
C VAL A 113 1.78 -18.59 2.14
N GLY A 114 0.69 -17.95 2.57
CA GLY A 114 -0.67 -18.34 2.20
C GLY A 114 -0.96 -18.21 0.70
N VAL A 115 -0.57 -17.08 0.09
CA VAL A 115 -0.70 -16.84 -1.36
C VAL A 115 0.10 -17.87 -2.16
N LEU A 116 1.39 -18.01 -1.85
CA LEU A 116 2.27 -18.97 -2.52
C LEU A 116 1.75 -20.40 -2.38
N SER A 117 1.26 -20.77 -1.20
CA SER A 117 0.80 -22.14 -0.94
C SER A 117 -0.41 -22.52 -1.79
N LEU A 118 -1.42 -21.65 -1.87
CA LEU A 118 -2.65 -21.94 -2.62
C LEU A 118 -2.43 -21.82 -4.14
N GLN A 119 -1.73 -20.78 -4.60
CA GLN A 119 -1.49 -20.58 -6.03
C GLN A 119 -0.59 -21.67 -6.63
N ASN A 120 0.48 -22.07 -5.92
CA ASN A 120 1.37 -23.12 -6.42
C ASN A 120 0.74 -24.53 -6.29
N ARG A 121 -0.30 -24.69 -5.45
CA ARG A 121 -1.04 -25.95 -5.35
C ARG A 121 -1.91 -26.23 -6.58
N SER A 122 -2.43 -25.18 -7.23
CA SER A 122 -3.34 -25.30 -8.38
C SER A 122 -3.03 -24.23 -9.44
N VAL A 123 -1.89 -24.37 -10.12
CA VAL A 123 -1.35 -23.38 -11.07
C VAL A 123 -2.30 -23.05 -12.23
N PHE A 124 -3.14 -23.99 -12.65
CA PHE A 124 -4.06 -23.80 -13.79
C PHE A 124 -5.34 -23.04 -13.45
N MET A 125 -5.61 -22.79 -12.17
CA MET A 125 -6.82 -22.06 -11.75
C MET A 125 -6.67 -20.54 -11.89
N GLY A 126 -5.43 -20.03 -11.88
CA GLY A 126 -5.16 -18.60 -11.82
C GLY A 126 -5.19 -17.89 -13.18
N ASP A 127 -5.35 -16.56 -13.13
CA ASP A 127 -5.22 -15.67 -14.27
C ASP A 127 -4.01 -14.71 -14.13
N GLY A 128 -3.90 -13.71 -15.01
CA GLY A 128 -2.80 -12.74 -14.95
C GLY A 128 -2.72 -11.94 -13.65
N GLY A 129 -3.84 -11.74 -12.97
CA GLY A 129 -3.95 -11.03 -11.69
C GLY A 129 -3.42 -11.85 -10.53
N ASP A 130 -3.54 -13.17 -10.60
CA ASP A 130 -2.90 -14.09 -9.65
C ASP A 130 -1.38 -13.97 -9.67
N ASN A 131 -0.78 -13.86 -10.86
CA ASN A 131 0.65 -13.61 -11.00
C ASN A 131 1.07 -12.28 -10.36
N VAL A 132 0.26 -11.22 -10.52
CA VAL A 132 0.53 -9.94 -9.87
C VAL A 132 0.42 -10.08 -8.35
N LEU A 133 -0.62 -10.75 -7.83
CA LEU A 133 -0.79 -11.05 -6.41
C LEU A 133 0.41 -11.84 -5.84
N HIS A 134 0.89 -12.84 -6.59
CA HIS A 134 2.04 -13.66 -6.25
C HIS A 134 3.27 -12.79 -5.99
N LEU A 135 3.67 -11.99 -6.99
CA LEU A 135 4.83 -11.10 -6.91
C LEU A 135 4.67 -10.04 -5.81
N MET A 136 3.48 -9.43 -5.73
CA MET A 136 3.22 -8.35 -4.78
C MET A 136 3.20 -8.84 -3.33
N SER A 137 2.80 -10.10 -3.09
CA SER A 137 2.86 -10.72 -1.76
C SER A 137 4.31 -10.82 -1.25
N ILE A 138 5.25 -11.17 -2.14
CA ILE A 138 6.68 -11.25 -1.84
C ILE A 138 7.24 -9.84 -1.60
N TYR A 139 6.95 -8.89 -2.50
CA TYR A 139 7.45 -7.52 -2.37
C TYR A 139 6.95 -6.84 -1.09
N LEU A 140 5.71 -7.11 -0.67
CA LEU A 140 5.13 -6.56 0.56
C LEU A 140 5.94 -6.92 1.82
N VAL A 141 6.58 -8.09 1.88
CA VAL A 141 7.45 -8.50 3.00
C VAL A 141 8.60 -7.52 3.21
N LEU A 142 9.12 -6.95 2.12
CA LEU A 142 10.23 -6.01 2.12
C LEU A 142 9.78 -4.56 2.35
N THR A 143 8.47 -4.29 2.39
CA THR A 143 7.94 -2.93 2.57
C THR A 143 7.59 -2.60 4.03
N ARG A 144 7.77 -1.33 4.40
CA ARG A 144 7.28 -0.74 5.66
C ARG A 144 5.81 -0.28 5.54
N CYS A 145 4.94 -1.12 5.00
CA CYS A 145 3.54 -0.80 4.70
C CYS A 145 2.63 -0.57 5.93
N GLY A 146 3.13 -0.79 7.15
CA GLY A 146 2.43 -0.56 8.40
C GLY A 146 2.58 0.85 9.00
N ARG A 147 3.21 1.82 8.31
CA ARG A 147 3.49 3.17 8.85
C ARG A 147 2.26 4.08 8.97
N VAL A 148 1.27 3.90 8.10
CA VAL A 148 0.01 4.65 8.11
C VAL A 148 -1.17 3.71 7.85
N TRP A 149 -2.38 4.16 8.23
CA TRP A 149 -3.63 3.41 8.06
C TRP A 149 -3.55 1.96 8.54
N SER A 150 -2.93 1.74 9.70
CA SER A 150 -2.69 0.42 10.27
C SER A 150 -2.91 0.43 11.78
N LEU A 151 -3.23 -0.74 12.34
CA LEU A 151 -3.24 -0.93 13.79
C LEU A 151 -1.85 -0.74 14.40
N ASP A 152 -0.79 -1.07 13.66
CA ASP A 152 0.59 -0.86 14.12
C ASP A 152 0.97 0.63 14.22
N ALA A 153 0.54 1.48 13.28
CA ALA A 153 0.75 2.93 13.38
C ALA A 153 0.01 3.52 14.58
N ARG A 154 -1.21 3.04 14.84
CA ARG A 154 -1.98 3.41 16.04
C ARG A 154 -1.29 2.94 17.32
N ARG A 155 -0.73 1.73 17.33
CA ARG A 155 0.01 1.16 18.46
C ARG A 155 1.29 1.95 18.73
N ALA A 156 2.05 2.30 17.69
CA ALA A 156 3.25 3.11 17.79
C ALA A 156 2.95 4.48 18.41
N ARG A 157 1.97 5.20 17.86
CA ARG A 157 1.57 6.52 18.39
C ARG A 157 1.17 6.47 19.87
N ARG A 158 0.34 5.49 20.27
CA ARG A 158 -0.05 5.29 21.67
C ARG A 158 1.14 4.93 22.55
N GLY A 159 2.10 4.17 22.01
CA GLY A 159 3.32 3.82 22.71
C GLY A 159 4.19 5.04 22.97
N ASP A 160 4.33 5.93 21.99
CA ASP A 160 5.09 7.17 22.10
C ASP A 160 4.44 8.13 23.10
N GLU A 161 3.11 8.28 23.04
CA GLU A 161 2.31 9.03 24.03
C GLU A 161 2.49 8.48 25.46
N ALA A 162 2.53 7.15 25.63
CA ALA A 162 2.74 6.52 26.94
C ALA A 162 4.17 6.70 27.46
N ARG A 163 5.19 6.58 26.59
CA ARG A 163 6.59 6.86 26.96
C ARG A 163 6.80 8.32 27.34
N ALA A 164 6.13 9.26 26.66
CA ALA A 164 6.15 10.68 27.04
C ALA A 164 5.56 10.92 28.45
N ARG A 165 4.66 10.06 28.92
CA ARG A 165 4.14 10.06 30.31
C ARG A 165 5.00 9.26 31.30
N GLY A 166 6.14 8.70 30.87
CA GLY A 166 7.00 7.85 31.69
C GLY A 166 6.49 6.41 31.88
N GLU A 167 5.43 5.99 31.18
CA GLU A 167 4.88 4.64 31.27
C GLU A 167 5.73 3.63 30.48
N ARG A 168 5.96 2.45 31.06
CA ARG A 168 6.64 1.34 30.37
C ARG A 168 5.65 0.55 29.52
N VAL A 169 5.75 0.66 28.21
CA VAL A 169 4.97 -0.13 27.25
C VAL A 169 5.65 -1.48 27.01
N ARG A 170 5.06 -2.57 27.52
CA ARG A 170 5.61 -3.93 27.39
C ARG A 170 4.99 -4.67 26.20
N ASP A 171 5.81 -5.04 25.23
CA ASP A 171 5.37 -5.85 24.09
C ASP A 171 5.56 -7.35 24.35
N ARG A 172 4.48 -8.07 24.66
CA ARG A 172 4.47 -9.53 24.85
C ARG A 172 4.18 -10.30 23.56
N VAL A 173 3.45 -9.69 22.64
CA VAL A 173 2.98 -10.38 21.42
C VAL A 173 4.14 -10.58 20.44
N GLY A 174 5.06 -9.62 20.35
CA GLY A 174 6.26 -9.75 19.50
C GLY A 174 7.07 -11.03 19.76
N PRO A 175 7.58 -11.25 20.99
CA PRO A 175 8.35 -12.46 21.30
C PRO A 175 7.52 -13.74 21.23
N LEU A 176 6.23 -13.69 21.56
CA LEU A 176 5.34 -14.85 21.40
C LEU A 176 5.28 -15.28 19.93
N LEU A 177 4.97 -14.34 19.01
CA LEU A 177 4.90 -14.65 17.58
C LEU A 177 6.24 -15.16 17.05
N TRP A 178 7.34 -14.50 17.43
CA TRP A 178 8.68 -14.93 17.00
C TRP A 178 9.01 -16.35 17.47
N SER A 179 8.69 -16.69 18.72
CA SER A 179 8.97 -18.02 19.28
C SER A 179 8.08 -19.09 18.63
N VAL A 180 6.79 -18.80 18.44
CA VAL A 180 5.85 -19.73 17.79
C VAL A 180 6.28 -20.02 16.35
N PHE A 181 6.57 -18.99 15.54
CA PHE A 181 6.99 -19.20 14.16
C PHE A 181 8.38 -19.80 14.04
N GLY A 182 9.27 -19.55 15.00
CA GLY A 182 10.56 -20.21 15.07
C GLY A 182 10.43 -21.70 15.35
N PHE A 183 9.53 -22.06 16.27
CA PHE A 183 9.21 -23.45 16.54
C PHE A 183 8.60 -24.14 15.31
N VAL A 184 7.61 -23.52 14.65
CA VAL A 184 7.02 -24.05 13.42
C VAL A 184 8.08 -24.27 12.34
N LEU A 185 8.90 -23.26 12.06
CA LEU A 185 9.94 -23.35 11.05
C LEU A 185 10.96 -24.45 11.36
N LEU A 186 11.38 -24.57 12.63
CA LEU A 186 12.25 -25.65 13.09
C LEU A 186 11.61 -27.02 12.90
N THR A 187 10.36 -27.20 13.32
CA THR A 187 9.65 -28.49 13.20
C THR A 187 9.50 -28.92 11.75
N VAL A 188 9.15 -28.00 10.85
CA VAL A 188 9.00 -28.28 9.41
C VAL A 188 10.35 -28.60 8.78
N THR A 189 11.41 -27.87 9.15
CA THR A 189 12.78 -28.14 8.65
C THR A 189 13.21 -29.55 9.06
N LEU A 190 13.00 -29.93 10.32
CA LEU A 190 13.42 -31.24 10.84
C LEU A 190 12.56 -32.39 10.31
N ALA A 191 11.30 -32.12 9.95
CA ALA A 191 10.40 -33.09 9.36
C ALA A 191 10.64 -33.33 7.84
N GLY A 192 11.61 -32.63 7.23
CA GLY A 192 11.89 -32.76 5.79
C GLY A 192 10.90 -32.04 4.87
N GLY A 193 9.96 -31.25 5.43
CA GLY A 193 8.97 -30.50 4.63
C GLY A 193 9.57 -29.39 3.76
N MET A 194 10.88 -29.21 3.80
CA MET A 194 11.63 -28.18 3.09
C MET A 194 12.81 -28.76 2.28
N ASP A 195 12.80 -30.06 1.98
CA ASP A 195 13.89 -30.78 1.30
C ASP A 195 14.01 -30.46 -0.22
N GLY A 196 13.27 -29.46 -0.71
CA GLY A 196 13.33 -28.96 -2.08
C GLY A 196 14.47 -27.96 -2.32
N ASP A 197 14.20 -26.93 -3.14
CA ASP A 197 15.18 -25.87 -3.42
C ASP A 197 15.61 -25.16 -2.13
N TRP A 198 16.93 -25.09 -1.90
CA TRP A 198 17.56 -24.50 -0.73
C TRP A 198 17.22 -23.01 -0.55
N LEU A 199 16.83 -22.33 -1.64
CA LEU A 199 16.56 -20.90 -1.64
C LEU A 199 15.42 -20.52 -0.68
N VAL A 200 14.28 -21.24 -0.76
CA VAL A 200 13.09 -20.89 0.01
C VAL A 200 13.26 -21.11 1.52
N PRO A 201 13.76 -22.27 1.98
CA PRO A 201 14.05 -22.49 3.40
C PRO A 201 15.05 -21.45 3.94
N SER A 202 16.10 -21.16 3.17
CA SER A 202 17.11 -20.15 3.53
C SER A 202 16.49 -18.77 3.69
N LEU A 203 15.59 -18.38 2.77
CA LEU A 203 14.87 -17.11 2.82
C LEU A 203 13.97 -17.03 4.06
N LEU A 204 13.20 -18.08 4.36
CA LEU A 204 12.31 -18.12 5.51
C LEU A 204 13.09 -18.01 6.84
N TRP A 205 14.20 -18.73 6.97
CA TRP A 205 15.10 -18.63 8.11
C TRP A 205 15.73 -17.23 8.23
N ALA A 206 16.22 -16.66 7.11
CA ALA A 206 16.79 -15.32 7.09
C ALA A 206 15.77 -14.25 7.52
N VAL A 207 14.53 -14.34 7.03
CA VAL A 207 13.44 -13.44 7.41
C VAL A 207 13.11 -13.60 8.90
N TRP A 208 13.03 -14.82 9.41
CA TRP A 208 12.76 -15.06 10.84
C TRP A 208 13.85 -14.47 11.74
N VAL A 209 15.12 -14.65 11.38
CA VAL A 209 16.26 -14.04 12.10
C VAL A 209 16.19 -12.51 12.01
N ALA A 210 15.93 -11.94 10.84
CA ALA A 210 15.82 -10.50 10.65
C ALA A 210 14.68 -9.87 11.48
N LEU A 211 13.54 -10.56 11.59
CA LEU A 211 12.44 -10.15 12.47
C LEU A 211 12.86 -10.16 13.94
N GLY A 212 13.61 -11.19 14.36
CA GLY A 212 14.17 -11.31 15.71
C GLY A 212 15.15 -10.18 16.05
N ILE A 213 16.13 -9.93 15.17
CA ILE A 213 17.08 -8.82 15.27
C ILE A 213 16.32 -7.49 15.37
N GLY A 214 15.33 -7.28 14.49
CA GLY A 214 14.53 -6.06 14.49
C GLY A 214 13.76 -5.84 15.79
N TRP A 215 13.28 -6.91 16.42
CA TRP A 215 12.64 -6.84 17.72
C TRP A 215 13.62 -6.56 18.88
N VAL A 216 14.78 -7.23 18.89
CA VAL A 216 15.83 -7.03 19.91
C VAL A 216 16.38 -5.60 19.85
N VAL A 217 16.78 -5.13 18.67
CA VAL A 217 17.30 -3.78 18.46
C VAL A 217 16.22 -2.72 18.73
N GLY A 218 14.94 -3.03 18.45
CA GLY A 218 13.82 -2.16 18.78
C GLY A 218 13.64 -1.88 20.29
N ARG A 219 14.23 -2.72 21.17
CA ARG A 219 14.26 -2.48 22.63
C ARG A 219 15.40 -1.57 23.07
N ALA A 220 16.41 -1.34 22.22
CA ALA A 220 17.49 -0.42 22.53
C ALA A 220 16.97 1.03 22.60
N ALA A 221 17.65 1.85 23.41
CA ALA A 221 17.33 3.26 23.57
C ALA A 221 17.27 3.99 22.23
N GLU A 222 16.36 4.96 22.13
CA GLU A 222 16.27 5.85 20.98
C GLU A 222 17.62 6.56 20.79
N GLY A 223 18.13 6.59 19.56
CA GLY A 223 19.45 7.14 19.24
C GLY A 223 20.63 6.18 19.41
N SER A 224 20.43 4.94 19.85
CA SER A 224 21.50 3.94 19.86
C SER A 224 22.00 3.63 18.43
N GLN A 225 23.33 3.56 18.26
CA GLN A 225 23.98 3.22 16.99
C GLN A 225 23.37 1.99 16.28
N PRO A 226 23.13 0.83 16.94
CA PRO A 226 22.52 -0.33 16.27
C PRO A 226 21.11 -0.05 15.74
N ARG A 227 20.33 0.78 16.43
CA ARG A 227 18.97 1.16 16.00
C ARG A 227 19.00 2.07 14.79
N ILE A 228 19.92 3.05 14.77
CA ILE A 228 20.13 3.93 13.63
C ILE A 228 20.52 3.12 12.39
N LEU A 229 21.49 2.22 12.51
CA LEU A 229 21.93 1.37 11.40
C LEU A 229 20.78 0.51 10.86
N LEU A 230 20.03 -0.15 11.76
CA LEU A 230 18.89 -0.97 11.35
C LEU A 230 17.83 -0.12 10.62
N ASP A 231 17.53 1.09 11.10
CA ASP A 231 16.58 1.97 10.45
C ASP A 231 17.03 2.41 9.06
N VAL A 232 18.33 2.70 8.88
CA VAL A 232 18.92 3.00 7.56
C VAL A 232 18.76 1.81 6.61
N VAL A 233 19.20 0.62 7.02
CA VAL A 233 19.12 -0.60 6.18
C VAL A 233 17.68 -0.87 5.78
N THR A 234 16.76 -0.83 6.73
CA THR A 234 15.35 -1.13 6.46
C THR A 234 14.62 -0.01 5.71
N ASN A 235 15.10 1.24 5.74
CA ASN A 235 14.65 2.30 4.83
C ASN A 235 15.12 2.02 3.39
N ILE A 236 16.38 1.62 3.20
CA ILE A 236 16.92 1.27 1.88
C ILE A 236 16.15 0.08 1.29
N VAL A 237 15.97 -1.00 2.05
CA VAL A 237 15.23 -2.20 1.60
C VAL A 237 13.79 -1.82 1.20
N HIS A 238 13.10 -1.03 2.03
CA HIS A 238 11.75 -0.58 1.72
C HIS A 238 11.66 0.31 0.47
N ASN A 239 12.59 1.25 0.33
CA ASN A 239 12.62 2.16 -0.82
C ASN A 239 12.96 1.42 -2.11
N GLY A 240 13.86 0.43 -2.03
CA GLY A 240 14.16 -0.50 -3.12
C GLY A 240 12.94 -1.35 -3.50
N ALA A 241 12.26 -1.94 -2.53
CA ALA A 241 11.03 -2.70 -2.77
C ALA A 241 9.91 -1.84 -3.39
N LEU A 242 9.74 -0.60 -2.93
CA LEU A 242 8.79 0.34 -3.54
C LEU A 242 9.16 0.65 -4.99
N PHE A 243 10.45 0.84 -5.29
CA PHE A 243 10.92 1.03 -6.66
C PHE A 243 10.61 -0.20 -7.53
N VAL A 244 10.89 -1.42 -7.03
CA VAL A 244 10.58 -2.67 -7.73
C VAL A 244 9.08 -2.78 -8.01
N ILE A 245 8.21 -2.50 -7.03
CA ILE A 245 6.75 -2.51 -7.23
C ILE A 245 6.34 -1.54 -8.34
N MET A 246 6.89 -0.32 -8.35
CA MET A 246 6.60 0.67 -9.39
C MET A 246 7.13 0.24 -10.76
N ALA A 247 8.34 -0.32 -10.81
CA ALA A 247 8.94 -0.81 -12.05
C ALA A 247 8.14 -2.01 -12.61
N GLU A 248 7.74 -2.96 -11.76
CA GLU A 248 6.92 -4.11 -12.11
C GLU A 248 5.61 -3.67 -12.76
N ALA A 249 4.87 -2.74 -12.15
CA ALA A 249 3.64 -2.22 -12.72
C ALA A 249 3.86 -1.59 -14.10
N CYS A 250 4.95 -0.84 -14.29
CA CYS A 250 5.31 -0.29 -15.61
C CYS A 250 5.64 -1.39 -16.62
N LEU A 251 6.36 -2.44 -16.21
CA LEU A 251 6.72 -3.55 -17.08
C LEU A 251 5.49 -4.35 -17.49
N ILE A 252 4.55 -4.60 -16.58
CA ILE A 252 3.28 -5.25 -16.88
C ILE A 252 2.55 -4.49 -17.99
N TYR A 253 2.40 -3.17 -17.87
CA TYR A 253 1.72 -2.38 -18.93
C TYR A 253 2.52 -2.28 -20.22
N ALA A 254 3.83 -2.06 -20.14
CA ALA A 254 4.68 -1.95 -21.32
C ALA A 254 4.63 -3.25 -22.14
N THR A 255 4.82 -4.39 -21.48
CA THR A 255 4.79 -5.70 -22.12
C THR A 255 3.38 -6.04 -22.63
N ALA A 256 2.34 -5.78 -21.85
CA ALA A 256 0.96 -6.00 -22.27
C ALA A 256 0.59 -5.15 -23.50
N GLY A 257 1.03 -3.90 -23.58
CA GLY A 257 0.80 -3.02 -24.74
C GLY A 257 1.61 -3.45 -25.96
N TRP A 258 2.91 -3.74 -25.78
CA TRP A 258 3.80 -4.13 -26.88
C TRP A 258 3.44 -5.49 -27.48
N TYR A 259 2.94 -6.41 -26.65
CA TYR A 259 2.43 -7.69 -27.12
C TYR A 259 1.16 -7.52 -27.96
N LYS A 260 0.26 -6.61 -27.56
CA LYS A 260 -0.95 -6.29 -28.33
C LYS A 260 -0.63 -5.72 -29.71
N ILE A 261 0.36 -4.83 -29.83
CA ILE A 261 0.76 -4.24 -31.13
C ILE A 261 1.10 -5.32 -32.18
N GLN A 262 1.61 -6.48 -31.76
CA GLN A 262 1.99 -7.57 -32.65
C GLN A 262 0.81 -8.43 -33.11
N GLY A 263 -0.36 -8.35 -32.45
CA GLY A 263 -1.52 -9.17 -32.76
C GLY A 263 -2.37 -8.60 -33.88
N SER A 264 -2.71 -9.41 -34.89
CA SER A 264 -3.52 -8.99 -36.04
C SER A 264 -4.86 -8.35 -35.65
N ARG A 265 -5.56 -8.92 -34.66
CA ARG A 265 -6.83 -8.37 -34.12
C ARG A 265 -6.69 -6.99 -33.48
N TRP A 266 -5.52 -6.66 -32.96
CA TRP A 266 -5.27 -5.32 -32.42
C TRP A 266 -4.93 -4.34 -33.54
N GLN A 267 -4.25 -4.81 -34.58
CA GLN A 267 -3.89 -4.02 -35.77
C GLN A 267 -5.08 -3.70 -36.68
N ASP A 268 -6.11 -4.56 -36.71
CA ASP A 268 -7.34 -4.31 -37.46
C ASP A 268 -8.43 -3.59 -36.63
N GLY A 269 -8.15 -3.31 -35.35
CA GLY A 269 -9.06 -2.58 -34.45
C GLY A 269 -10.23 -3.41 -33.91
N THR A 270 -10.20 -4.74 -34.04
CA THR A 270 -11.33 -5.60 -33.65
C THR A 270 -11.11 -6.38 -32.34
N ALA A 271 -9.94 -6.29 -31.72
CA ALA A 271 -9.54 -7.17 -30.61
C ALA A 271 -10.54 -7.23 -29.44
N VAL A 272 -11.14 -6.10 -29.06
CA VAL A 272 -12.07 -6.02 -27.93
C VAL A 272 -13.42 -6.67 -28.24
N TYR A 273 -13.78 -6.83 -29.51
CA TYR A 273 -15.04 -7.48 -29.91
C TYR A 273 -15.12 -8.94 -29.46
N TYR A 274 -14.02 -9.68 -29.58
CA TYR A 274 -13.97 -11.11 -29.32
C TYR A 274 -14.22 -11.50 -27.86
N PRO A 275 -13.53 -10.93 -26.85
CA PRO A 275 -13.78 -11.29 -25.46
C PRO A 275 -15.19 -10.92 -25.00
N LEU A 276 -15.80 -9.88 -25.57
CA LEU A 276 -17.20 -9.52 -25.27
C LEU A 276 -18.21 -10.58 -25.74
N HIS A 277 -17.83 -11.45 -26.69
CA HIS A 277 -18.67 -12.52 -27.25
C HIS A 277 -18.21 -13.93 -26.86
N LEU A 278 -17.28 -14.06 -25.91
CA LEU A 278 -16.97 -15.35 -25.32
C LEU A 278 -17.93 -15.59 -24.16
N ASP A 279 -18.79 -16.61 -24.26
CA ASP A 279 -19.82 -16.93 -23.24
C ASP A 279 -19.24 -17.04 -21.82
N TYR A 280 -18.00 -17.51 -21.71
CA TYR A 280 -17.30 -17.62 -20.43
C TYR A 280 -16.93 -16.26 -19.81
N PHE A 281 -16.70 -15.23 -20.63
CA PHE A 281 -16.29 -13.89 -20.23
C PHE A 281 -17.38 -12.84 -20.49
N SER A 282 -18.64 -13.22 -20.70
CA SER A 282 -19.73 -12.28 -20.96
C SER A 282 -20.88 -12.45 -19.95
N PRO A 283 -20.66 -12.14 -18.65
CA PRO A 283 -21.68 -12.30 -17.61
C PRO A 283 -22.94 -11.45 -17.86
N TRP A 284 -22.83 -10.40 -18.68
CA TRP A 284 -23.93 -9.50 -19.03
C TRP A 284 -24.03 -9.36 -20.57
N PRO A 285 -24.62 -10.33 -21.27
CA PRO A 285 -24.65 -10.33 -22.74
C PRO A 285 -25.21 -9.03 -23.33
N ALA A 286 -26.30 -8.50 -22.78
CA ALA A 286 -26.89 -7.24 -23.24
C ALA A 286 -25.94 -6.03 -23.12
N LEU A 287 -25.06 -5.99 -22.11
CA LEU A 287 -24.05 -4.94 -21.95
C LEU A 287 -22.91 -5.13 -22.95
N SER A 288 -22.47 -6.38 -23.14
CA SER A 288 -21.46 -6.74 -24.14
C SER A 288 -21.93 -6.39 -25.56
N ASP A 289 -23.17 -6.74 -25.90
CA ASP A 289 -23.79 -6.45 -27.19
C ASP A 289 -23.93 -4.94 -27.42
N ALA A 290 -24.31 -4.18 -26.38
CA ALA A 290 -24.37 -2.71 -26.46
C ALA A 290 -22.98 -2.10 -26.70
N LEU A 291 -21.94 -2.63 -26.05
CA LEU A 291 -20.56 -2.19 -26.25
C LEU A 291 -20.00 -2.59 -27.62
N ALA A 292 -20.40 -3.75 -28.14
CA ALA A 292 -19.93 -4.25 -29.41
C ALA A 292 -20.81 -3.83 -30.61
N GLY A 293 -21.98 -3.24 -30.37
CA GLY A 293 -22.95 -2.87 -31.39
C GLY A 293 -22.52 -1.73 -32.32
N ASN A 294 -21.40 -1.07 -32.02
CA ASN A 294 -20.82 -0.04 -32.88
C ASN A 294 -19.32 -0.33 -33.14
N GLY A 295 -18.98 -0.67 -34.38
CA GLY A 295 -17.59 -0.96 -34.78
C GLY A 295 -16.61 0.20 -34.54
N THR A 296 -17.05 1.45 -34.64
CA THR A 296 -16.21 2.61 -34.31
C THR A 296 -15.87 2.64 -32.82
N MET A 297 -16.82 2.29 -31.95
CA MET A 297 -16.58 2.24 -30.51
C MET A 297 -15.60 1.12 -30.14
N VAL A 298 -15.79 -0.07 -30.72
CA VAL A 298 -14.84 -1.19 -30.58
C VAL A 298 -13.44 -0.81 -31.02
N MET A 299 -13.32 -0.14 -32.18
CA MET A 299 -12.04 0.35 -32.70
C MET A 299 -11.38 1.36 -31.76
N LEU A 300 -12.15 2.33 -31.25
CA LEU A 300 -11.63 3.36 -30.33
C LEU A 300 -11.16 2.74 -29.01
N ILE A 301 -11.90 1.78 -28.46
CA ILE A 301 -11.50 1.08 -27.23
C ILE A 301 -10.23 0.25 -27.51
N THR A 302 -10.21 -0.51 -28.61
CA THR A 302 -9.07 -1.37 -28.99
C THR A 302 -7.77 -0.57 -29.10
N TYR A 303 -7.77 0.52 -29.87
CA TYR A 303 -6.57 1.36 -30.00
C TYR A 303 -6.29 2.21 -28.75
N GLY A 304 -7.34 2.68 -28.08
CA GLY A 304 -7.23 3.47 -26.84
C GLY A 304 -6.53 2.68 -25.73
N THR A 305 -6.92 1.42 -25.52
CA THR A 305 -6.26 0.49 -24.60
C THR A 305 -4.76 0.38 -24.87
N VAL A 306 -4.37 0.11 -26.12
CA VAL A 306 -2.95 -0.01 -26.50
C VAL A 306 -2.20 1.30 -26.27
N ALA A 307 -2.78 2.42 -26.70
CA ALA A 307 -2.16 3.74 -26.57
C ALA A 307 -1.90 4.10 -25.10
N VAL A 308 -2.88 3.87 -24.22
CA VAL A 308 -2.76 4.14 -22.78
C VAL A 308 -1.68 3.25 -22.14
N GLN A 309 -1.70 1.95 -22.41
CA GLN A 309 -0.78 0.97 -21.81
C GLN A 309 0.66 1.21 -22.25
N VAL A 310 0.89 1.49 -23.53
CA VAL A 310 2.24 1.78 -24.06
C VAL A 310 2.73 3.14 -23.60
N ALA A 311 1.88 4.17 -23.55
CA ALA A 311 2.30 5.51 -23.18
C ALA A 311 2.65 5.64 -21.69
N PHE A 312 1.95 4.93 -20.81
CA PHE A 312 2.00 5.15 -19.35
C PHE A 312 3.43 5.23 -18.78
N PRO A 313 4.35 4.27 -19.03
CA PRO A 313 5.73 4.31 -18.51
C PRO A 313 6.50 5.58 -18.90
N PHE A 314 6.25 6.11 -20.10
CA PHE A 314 6.91 7.31 -20.62
C PHE A 314 6.32 8.60 -20.03
N THR A 315 5.10 8.55 -19.51
CA THR A 315 4.40 9.73 -18.97
C THR A 315 4.71 10.02 -17.50
N LEU A 316 5.43 9.13 -16.81
CA LEU A 316 5.72 9.25 -15.37
C LEU A 316 6.39 10.57 -14.98
N PHE A 317 7.15 11.19 -15.90
CA PHE A 317 7.82 12.47 -15.69
C PHE A 317 6.86 13.67 -15.66
N ASN A 318 5.67 13.55 -16.26
CA ASN A 318 4.65 14.59 -16.26
C ASN A 318 3.46 14.19 -15.40
N ARG A 319 3.40 14.75 -14.18
CA ARG A 319 2.36 14.45 -13.18
C ARG A 319 0.92 14.59 -13.70
N ARG A 320 0.64 15.48 -14.66
CA ARG A 320 -0.72 15.68 -15.18
C ARG A 320 -1.09 14.54 -16.11
N VAL A 321 -0.25 14.29 -17.11
CA VAL A 321 -0.45 13.22 -18.10
C VAL A 321 -0.49 11.87 -17.41
N LYS A 322 0.47 11.60 -16.52
CA LYS A 322 0.48 10.38 -15.68
C LYS A 322 -0.84 10.16 -14.96
N ASN A 323 -1.39 11.18 -14.30
CA ASN A 323 -2.62 11.01 -13.53
C ASN A 323 -3.86 10.81 -14.43
N VAL A 324 -3.89 11.41 -15.62
CA VAL A 324 -4.95 11.17 -16.61
C VAL A 324 -4.90 9.73 -17.12
N LEU A 325 -3.71 9.26 -17.53
CA LEU A 325 -3.53 7.88 -17.98
C LEU A 325 -3.79 6.88 -16.86
N LEU A 326 -3.37 7.17 -15.63
CA LEU A 326 -3.68 6.34 -14.46
C LEU A 326 -5.19 6.20 -14.24
N ALA A 327 -5.94 7.30 -14.37
CA ALA A 327 -7.39 7.25 -14.27
C ALA A 327 -8.02 6.43 -15.42
N ALA A 328 -7.50 6.56 -16.64
CA ALA A 328 -7.93 5.76 -17.78
C ALA A 328 -7.67 4.26 -17.56
N MET A 329 -6.47 3.88 -17.10
CA MET A 329 -6.13 2.47 -16.79
C MET A 329 -6.99 1.90 -15.66
N MET A 330 -7.16 2.63 -14.56
CA MET A 330 -8.04 2.19 -13.47
C MET A 330 -9.49 2.04 -13.94
N THR A 331 -9.94 2.89 -14.87
CA THR A 331 -11.28 2.79 -15.48
C THR A 331 -11.37 1.57 -16.40
N GLU A 332 -10.34 1.30 -17.20
CA GLU A 332 -10.26 0.11 -18.04
C GLU A 332 -10.41 -1.16 -17.20
N HIS A 333 -9.68 -1.27 -16.09
CA HIS A 333 -9.82 -2.41 -15.16
C HIS A 333 -11.21 -2.47 -14.52
N ALA A 334 -11.79 -1.34 -14.14
CA ALA A 334 -13.15 -1.31 -13.61
C ALA A 334 -14.20 -1.77 -14.64
N VAL A 335 -14.02 -1.41 -15.92
CA VAL A 335 -14.86 -1.90 -17.02
C VAL A 335 -14.68 -3.39 -17.19
N ILE A 336 -13.44 -3.90 -17.29
CA ILE A 336 -13.13 -5.33 -17.38
C ILE A 336 -13.75 -6.13 -16.23
N ALA A 337 -13.71 -5.60 -15.01
CA ALA A 337 -14.29 -6.26 -13.83
C ALA A 337 -15.78 -6.56 -14.02
N VAL A 338 -16.51 -5.63 -14.64
CA VAL A 338 -17.96 -5.70 -14.84
C VAL A 338 -18.29 -6.43 -16.13
N THR A 339 -17.73 -5.99 -17.26
CA THR A 339 -18.10 -6.49 -18.59
C THR A 339 -17.56 -7.88 -18.85
N LEU A 340 -16.34 -8.17 -18.38
CA LEU A 340 -15.69 -9.47 -18.61
C LEU A 340 -15.80 -10.46 -17.44
N GLY A 341 -16.43 -10.04 -16.33
CA GLY A 341 -16.58 -10.91 -15.16
C GLY A 341 -15.27 -11.27 -14.47
N LEU A 342 -14.26 -10.39 -14.56
CA LEU A 342 -12.91 -10.59 -14.01
C LEU A 342 -12.62 -9.66 -12.81
N PRO A 343 -13.39 -9.73 -11.71
CA PRO A 343 -13.28 -8.75 -10.63
C PRO A 343 -11.95 -8.84 -9.87
N PHE A 344 -11.40 -10.04 -9.64
CA PHE A 344 -10.17 -10.22 -8.86
C PHE A 344 -8.93 -9.80 -9.63
N PHE A 345 -8.85 -10.15 -10.92
CA PHE A 345 -7.87 -9.60 -11.86
C PHE A 345 -7.85 -8.07 -11.80
N SER A 346 -9.01 -7.45 -12.01
CA SER A 346 -9.12 -5.99 -12.02
C SER A 346 -8.80 -5.35 -10.68
N LEU A 347 -9.20 -5.97 -9.55
CA LEU A 347 -8.85 -5.47 -8.22
C LEU A 347 -7.34 -5.56 -7.96
N ALA A 348 -6.67 -6.63 -8.39
CA ALA A 348 -5.22 -6.76 -8.31
C ALA A 348 -4.51 -5.66 -9.11
N MET A 349 -4.96 -5.41 -10.34
CA MET A 349 -4.41 -4.36 -11.19
C MET A 349 -4.67 -2.95 -10.65
N ILE A 350 -5.88 -2.66 -10.18
CA ILE A 350 -6.20 -1.37 -9.54
C ILE A 350 -5.36 -1.17 -8.26
N ALA A 351 -5.11 -2.24 -7.49
CA ALA A 351 -4.27 -2.20 -6.30
C ALA A 351 -2.79 -1.92 -6.66
N ALA A 352 -2.28 -2.51 -7.76
CA ALA A 352 -0.95 -2.21 -8.29
C ALA A 352 -0.85 -0.74 -8.72
N ASP A 353 -1.80 -0.27 -9.52
CA ASP A 353 -1.88 1.11 -10.02
C ASP A 353 -1.91 2.16 -8.92
N ALA A 354 -2.51 1.82 -7.78
CA ALA A 354 -2.63 2.71 -6.65
C ALA A 354 -1.27 3.21 -6.11
N VAL A 355 -0.16 2.52 -6.43
CA VAL A 355 1.19 3.01 -6.11
C VAL A 355 1.49 4.37 -6.76
N PHE A 356 0.90 4.67 -7.91
CA PHE A 356 1.13 5.91 -8.63
C PHE A 356 0.20 7.05 -8.21
N LEU A 357 -0.74 6.80 -7.29
CA LEU A 357 -1.68 7.81 -6.83
C LEU A 357 -0.96 8.97 -6.11
N PRO A 358 -1.40 10.22 -6.33
CA PRO A 358 -0.83 11.37 -5.64
C PRO A 358 -1.00 11.26 -4.12
N THR A 359 0.06 11.50 -3.36
CA THR A 359 0.00 11.50 -1.89
C THR A 359 -1.04 12.48 -1.34
N SER A 360 -1.25 13.61 -2.02
CA SER A 360 -2.30 14.58 -1.66
C SER A 360 -3.71 13.99 -1.78
N PHE A 361 -3.96 13.20 -2.83
CA PHE A 361 -5.22 12.49 -3.03
C PHE A 361 -5.44 11.44 -1.94
N LEU A 362 -4.41 10.62 -1.67
CA LEU A 362 -4.47 9.60 -0.61
C LEU A 362 -4.74 10.21 0.77
N ARG A 363 -4.06 11.31 1.11
CA ARG A 363 -4.31 12.03 2.38
C ARG A 363 -5.74 12.56 2.48
N ARG A 364 -6.29 13.10 1.38
CA ARG A 364 -7.69 13.55 1.33
C ARG A 364 -8.64 12.39 1.57
N LEU A 365 -8.43 11.26 0.91
CA LEU A 365 -9.24 10.04 1.08
C LEU A 365 -9.22 9.56 2.55
N GLY A 366 -8.04 9.51 3.17
CA GLY A 366 -7.91 9.17 4.59
C GLY A 366 -8.66 10.12 5.52
N ASN A 367 -8.61 11.43 5.26
CA ASN A 367 -9.36 12.43 6.03
C ASN A 367 -10.87 12.27 5.85
N TRP A 368 -11.33 11.94 4.64
CA TRP A 368 -12.75 11.68 4.37
C TRP A 368 -13.24 10.45 5.12
N ALA A 369 -12.50 9.34 5.07
CA ALA A 369 -12.80 8.13 5.82
C ALA A 369 -12.84 8.38 7.35
N ALA A 370 -11.89 9.18 7.88
CA ALA A 370 -11.87 9.54 9.29
C ALA A 370 -13.11 10.36 9.70
N ARG A 371 -13.55 11.31 8.85
CA ARG A 371 -14.76 12.11 9.08
C ARG A 371 -16.02 11.27 8.97
N ALA A 372 -16.12 10.38 7.99
CA ALA A 372 -17.24 9.46 7.85
C ALA A 372 -17.38 8.57 9.09
N ARG A 373 -16.27 8.02 9.59
CA ARG A 373 -16.26 7.24 10.84
C ARG A 373 -16.70 8.05 12.06
N ALA A 374 -16.34 9.34 12.14
CA ALA A 374 -16.75 10.20 13.23
C ALA A 374 -18.25 10.57 13.20
N ARG A 375 -18.92 10.40 12.04
CA ARG A 375 -20.36 10.61 11.87
C ARG A 375 -21.20 9.36 12.14
N LEU A 376 -20.58 8.19 12.24
CA LEU A 376 -21.28 6.98 12.66
C LEU A 376 -21.65 7.13 14.15
N PRO A 377 -22.93 6.97 14.54
CA PRO A 377 -23.32 7.02 15.94
C PRO A 377 -22.51 5.96 16.70
N ALA A 378 -21.90 6.37 17.82
CA ALA A 378 -21.11 5.50 18.68
C ALA A 378 -22.02 4.50 19.40
N GLY A 379 -22.54 3.51 18.67
CA GLY A 379 -23.31 2.41 19.22
C GLY A 379 -22.38 1.27 19.61
N PHE A 380 -21.67 1.41 20.73
CA PHE A 380 -21.19 0.31 21.60
C PHE A 380 -20.60 0.94 22.88
N PRO A 381 -21.25 0.82 24.05
CA PRO A 381 -20.69 1.29 25.32
C PRO A 381 -19.65 0.27 25.81
N GLY A 382 -18.38 0.53 25.53
CA GLY A 382 -17.28 -0.34 25.95
C GLY A 382 -15.95 0.38 25.92
N GLY A 383 -15.65 1.10 27.00
CA GLY A 383 -14.32 1.69 27.22
C GLY A 383 -14.42 3.09 27.81
N GLY A 384 -14.36 3.17 29.14
CA GLY A 384 -14.28 4.42 29.89
C GLY A 384 -13.12 5.28 29.40
N GLY A 385 -13.44 6.22 28.52
CA GLY A 385 -12.61 7.38 28.23
C GLY A 385 -13.02 8.47 29.21
N SER A 386 -12.17 8.68 30.22
CA SER A 386 -12.11 9.90 31.03
C SER A 386 -12.56 11.11 30.21
N ARG A 387 -13.79 11.59 30.49
CA ARG A 387 -14.24 12.91 30.06
C ARG A 387 -13.26 13.91 30.66
N GLY A 388 -12.38 14.42 29.81
CA GLY A 388 -11.61 15.62 30.13
C GLY A 388 -12.60 16.69 30.55
N GLY A 389 -12.54 17.06 31.83
CA GLY A 389 -13.26 18.20 32.36
C GLY A 389 -12.90 19.41 31.51
N ALA A 390 -13.92 20.00 30.88
CA ALA A 390 -13.84 21.36 30.43
C ALA A 390 -13.46 22.20 31.65
N ALA A 391 -12.23 22.68 31.69
CA ALA A 391 -11.84 23.76 32.58
C ALA A 391 -12.71 24.96 32.20
N ARG A 392 -13.79 25.13 32.96
CA ARG A 392 -14.52 26.39 33.03
C ARG A 392 -13.50 27.44 33.44
N VAL A 393 -13.27 28.41 32.57
CA VAL A 393 -12.64 29.68 32.93
C VAL A 393 -13.49 30.29 34.03
N SER A 394 -13.06 30.14 35.27
CA SER A 394 -13.60 30.88 36.40
C SER A 394 -13.11 32.32 36.27
N THR A 395 -13.96 33.18 35.73
CA THR A 395 -13.83 34.62 35.88
C THR A 395 -13.94 34.94 37.38
N VAL A 396 -12.82 35.31 37.98
CA VAL A 396 -12.77 35.90 39.33
C VAL A 396 -13.46 37.26 39.27
N PRO A 397 -14.52 37.53 40.06
CA PRO A 397 -15.06 38.88 40.18
C PRO A 397 -14.09 39.75 41.00
N GLY A 398 -13.61 40.83 40.39
CA GLY A 398 -12.80 41.84 41.09
C GLY A 398 -13.62 42.58 42.16
N PRO A 399 -12.97 43.12 43.22
CA PRO A 399 -13.66 43.74 44.33
C PRO A 399 -14.31 45.07 43.92
N ARG A 400 -15.53 45.31 44.43
CA ARG A 400 -16.24 46.58 44.35
C ARG A 400 -15.44 47.68 45.03
N ALA A 401 -15.11 48.75 44.30
CA ALA A 401 -14.65 50.02 44.87
C ALA A 401 -15.88 50.89 45.16
N GLY A 402 -16.11 51.20 46.43
CA GLY A 402 -17.04 52.22 46.91
C GLY A 402 -16.27 53.35 47.59
N SER A 403 -16.37 54.54 46.99
CA SER A 403 -16.40 55.90 47.57
C SER A 403 -15.47 56.33 48.72
N GLY A 404 -14.80 57.47 48.47
CA GLY A 404 -14.25 58.43 49.45
C GLY A 404 -12.78 58.19 49.84
N THR A 405 -11.88 59.16 50.01
CA THR A 405 -11.89 60.63 50.03
C THR A 405 -10.41 61.06 50.11
N GLU A 406 -10.08 62.20 49.47
CA GLU A 406 -8.98 63.15 49.77
C GLU A 406 -7.48 62.77 49.53
N GLY A 407 -6.73 63.67 48.87
CA GLY A 407 -5.32 63.54 48.44
C GLY A 407 -4.29 64.09 49.44
N PRO A 408 -3.21 64.83 49.05
CA PRO A 408 -2.52 65.00 47.75
C PRO A 408 -0.97 64.81 47.83
N GLY A 409 -0.24 64.90 46.70
CA GLY A 409 1.17 65.38 46.69
C GLY A 409 2.19 64.64 45.79
N GLU A 410 2.73 65.39 44.81
CA GLU A 410 4.10 65.38 44.21
C GLU A 410 4.67 64.08 43.58
N GLY A 411 5.36 64.06 42.43
CA GLY A 411 5.84 65.09 41.48
C GLY A 411 6.66 64.41 40.35
N ALA A 412 6.91 65.17 39.26
CA ALA A 412 8.02 65.13 38.25
C ALA A 412 8.48 63.77 37.65
N GLU A 413 8.87 63.55 36.39
CA GLU A 413 9.41 64.27 35.21
C GLU A 413 9.17 63.30 34.02
N GLY A 414 8.87 63.69 32.77
CA GLY A 414 9.73 64.43 31.85
C GLY A 414 10.42 63.49 30.85
N ASP A 415 9.94 63.40 29.59
CA ASP A 415 10.66 63.92 28.40
C ASP A 415 10.06 63.41 27.06
N LYS A 416 10.11 64.29 26.06
CA LYS A 416 9.54 64.23 24.72
C LYS A 416 10.61 63.78 23.70
N ARG A 417 10.20 63.16 22.59
CA ARG A 417 10.41 63.78 21.26
C ARG A 417 9.70 63.05 20.12
N SER A 418 9.05 63.90 19.32
CA SER A 418 8.35 63.72 18.06
C SER A 418 9.26 63.97 16.85
N GLY A 419 8.82 63.53 15.67
CA GLY A 419 9.33 63.99 14.38
C GLY A 419 8.65 63.32 13.19
N GLU A 420 7.63 63.99 12.63
CA GLU A 420 6.94 63.69 11.36
C GLU A 420 7.65 64.31 10.14
N GLY A 421 7.24 63.90 8.93
CA GLY A 421 7.33 64.65 7.67
C GLY A 421 7.67 63.73 6.48
N THR A 422 6.79 63.29 5.57
CA THR A 422 5.80 63.91 4.63
C THR A 422 6.25 63.74 3.17
N GLU A 423 5.34 63.22 2.34
CA GLU A 423 5.10 63.46 0.89
C GLU A 423 6.21 63.06 -0.11
N GLY A 424 5.99 62.57 -1.32
CA GLY A 424 4.90 62.66 -2.30
C GLY A 424 5.51 62.46 -3.71
N PRO A 425 4.72 62.27 -4.78
CA PRO A 425 5.00 61.31 -5.88
C PRO A 425 5.49 61.95 -7.20
N GLU A 426 5.86 61.12 -8.20
CA GLU A 426 5.53 61.29 -9.65
C GLU A 426 6.22 60.23 -10.56
N GLY A 427 5.48 59.69 -11.55
CA GLY A 427 6.01 59.08 -12.79
C GLY A 427 6.28 60.16 -13.86
N PRO A 428 6.50 59.89 -15.18
CA PRO A 428 5.89 58.82 -15.98
C PRO A 428 6.76 58.20 -17.13
N GLU A 429 6.14 57.27 -17.88
CA GLU A 429 6.22 56.97 -19.35
C GLU A 429 7.53 56.62 -20.10
N GLY A 430 7.43 55.66 -21.03
CA GLY A 430 8.28 55.61 -22.24
C GLY A 430 8.61 54.22 -22.82
N SER A 431 8.10 53.95 -24.01
CA SER A 431 8.17 52.75 -24.88
C SER A 431 9.56 52.35 -25.44
N GLU A 432 9.76 51.06 -25.76
CA GLU A 432 10.25 50.63 -27.09
C GLU A 432 10.14 49.11 -27.37
N GLN A 433 9.90 48.78 -28.65
CA GLN A 433 9.67 47.47 -29.25
C GLN A 433 10.99 46.73 -29.58
N THR A 434 10.98 45.38 -29.66
CA THR A 434 11.50 44.65 -30.84
C THR A 434 11.15 43.15 -30.83
N HIS A 435 10.74 42.69 -32.03
CA HIS A 435 10.61 41.30 -32.50
C HIS A 435 11.91 40.48 -32.30
N VAL A 436 11.92 39.13 -32.27
CA VAL A 436 11.96 38.21 -33.44
C VAL A 436 11.53 36.80 -33.00
N GLY A 437 10.76 36.11 -33.85
CA GLY A 437 10.58 34.66 -33.80
C GLY A 437 11.24 33.99 -35.02
N PHE A 438 11.49 32.68 -34.95
CA PHE A 438 11.11 31.72 -36.00
C PHE A 438 11.25 30.27 -35.52
N LYS A 439 10.38 29.42 -36.05
CA LYS A 439 10.37 27.96 -35.98
C LYS A 439 11.38 27.34 -36.95
N ALA A 440 11.80 26.12 -36.68
CA ALA A 440 11.74 25.01 -37.63
C ALA A 440 11.48 23.72 -36.83
#